data_AF-A0A7X8HV01-F1
#
_entry.id   AF-A0A7X8HV01-F1
#
_cell.length_a   1.000
_cell.length_b   1.000
_cell.length_c   1.000
_cell.angle_alpha   90.00
_cell.angle_beta   90.00
_cell.angle_gamma   90.00
#
_symmetry.space_group_name_H-M   'P 1'
#
loop_
_entity.id
_entity.type
_entity.pdbx_description
1 polymer ?
#
loop_
_entity_poly.entity_id
_entity_poly.type
_entity_poly.pdbx_seq_one_letter_code
_entity_poly.pdbx_strand_id
1 'polypeptide(L)'
;MFTQYFGNYLLNKGYLTPKQLHEGLEQIKDTRLKLGVLAVNAGYMTAEETEKVNEAQKKHDKRFGELAIEMGYLNEEQLEELLSSQKLGHLLLSQVLVDKGIMTLQEFEKAINEYKRDYSISDEEFEAIQKDDINEIVNKFTKFEGSKNETILKDYIALFAKNLIRFIDREAVITEVTKLEDYECQFAALQDIKGEISLATYIETDEDSFIKFASKYAEEDLTSLNEMAEASVGEFLNLHNGIFLVNISNQGIELKMTPQEVYRTIKVDNIYKVSFDLSFGKINILIKEG
;
A
#
# COMPACT_ATOMS: atom_id res chain seq x y z
N MET A 1 0.64 -0.25 -3.49
CA MET A 1 0.68 0.19 -2.08
C MET A 1 1.94 1.01 -1.80
N PHE A 2 3.11 0.58 -2.27
CA PHE A 2 4.35 1.35 -2.06
C PHE A 2 4.28 2.77 -2.64
N THR A 3 3.70 2.93 -3.83
CA THR A 3 3.49 4.24 -4.47
C THR A 3 2.82 5.24 -3.54
N GLN A 4 1.84 4.79 -2.75
CA GLN A 4 1.11 5.64 -1.83
C GLN A 4 1.92 5.94 -0.57
N TYR A 5 2.64 4.95 0.00
CA TYR A 5 3.58 5.20 1.10
C TYR A 5 4.64 6.21 0.73
N PHE A 6 5.24 6.04 -0.44
CA PHE A 6 6.26 6.94 -0.94
C PHE A 6 5.67 8.32 -1.26
N GLY A 7 4.48 8.38 -1.86
CA GLY A 7 3.75 9.63 -2.07
C GLY A 7 3.47 10.40 -0.77
N ASN A 8 3.00 9.70 0.28
CA ASN A 8 2.78 10.28 1.60
C ASN A 8 4.09 10.74 2.26
N TYR A 9 5.18 9.98 2.07
CA TYR A 9 6.50 10.42 2.53
C TYR A 9 6.93 11.72 1.85
N LEU A 10 6.77 11.84 0.53
CA LEU A 10 7.07 13.06 -0.21
C LEU A 10 6.25 14.25 0.31
N LEU A 11 4.96 14.04 0.58
CA LEU A 11 4.09 15.04 1.21
C LEU A 11 4.61 15.45 2.60
N ASN A 12 4.90 14.48 3.47
CA ASN A 12 5.35 14.73 4.84
C ASN A 12 6.72 15.43 4.91
N LYS A 13 7.59 15.17 3.94
CA LYS A 13 8.89 15.86 3.79
C LYS A 13 8.78 17.23 3.11
N GLY A 14 7.59 17.60 2.63
CA GLY A 14 7.33 18.88 1.97
C GLY A 14 7.75 18.94 0.51
N TYR A 15 8.07 17.80 -0.13
CA TYR A 15 8.31 17.73 -1.57
C TYR A 15 7.03 17.98 -2.37
N LEU A 16 5.88 17.60 -1.81
CA LEU A 16 4.57 17.74 -2.46
C LEU A 16 3.60 18.45 -1.54
N THR A 17 2.64 19.15 -2.13
CA THR A 17 1.40 19.57 -1.47
C THR A 17 0.33 18.47 -1.60
N PRO A 18 -0.72 18.45 -0.75
CA PRO A 18 -1.80 17.47 -0.86
C PRO A 18 -2.44 17.45 -2.25
N LYS A 19 -2.63 18.64 -2.85
CA LYS A 19 -3.17 18.79 -4.20
C LYS A 19 -2.25 18.17 -5.25
N GLN A 20 -0.94 18.41 -5.18
CA GLN A 20 0.03 17.84 -6.13
C GLN A 20 0.12 16.32 -6.01
N LEU A 21 0.06 15.77 -4.79
CA LEU A 21 0.04 14.32 -4.59
C LEU A 21 -1.22 13.69 -5.20
N HIS A 22 -2.40 14.25 -4.90
CA HIS A 22 -3.66 13.75 -5.43
C HIS A 22 -3.69 13.77 -6.97
N GLU A 23 -3.39 14.92 -7.59
CA GLU A 23 -3.32 15.04 -9.05
C GLU A 23 -2.23 14.15 -9.67
N GLY A 24 -1.15 13.89 -8.92
CA GLY A 24 -0.08 12.99 -9.33
C GLY A 24 -0.57 11.55 -9.42
N LEU A 25 -1.25 11.07 -8.37
CA LEU A 25 -1.80 9.72 -8.27
C LEU A 25 -2.89 9.46 -9.32
N GLU A 26 -3.78 10.43 -9.59
CA GLU A 26 -4.84 10.28 -10.60
C GLU A 26 -4.27 10.06 -12.01
N GLN A 27 -3.17 10.73 -12.35
CA GLN A 27 -2.59 10.70 -13.70
C GLN A 27 -1.66 9.51 -13.97
N ILE A 28 -1.36 8.69 -12.96
CA ILE A 28 -0.55 7.47 -13.13
C ILE A 28 -1.13 6.56 -14.22
N LYS A 29 -2.46 6.47 -14.32
CA LYS A 29 -3.18 5.56 -15.23
C LYS A 29 -2.88 5.85 -16.71
N ASP A 30 -2.59 7.10 -17.05
CA ASP A 30 -2.37 7.55 -18.44
C ASP A 30 -0.88 7.80 -18.75
N THR A 31 0.02 7.51 -17.82
CA THR A 31 1.44 7.86 -17.92
C THR A 31 2.29 6.72 -18.50
N ARG A 32 3.30 7.08 -19.29
CA ARG A 32 4.31 6.15 -19.84
C ARG A 32 5.69 6.47 -19.27
N LEU A 33 6.37 5.45 -18.76
CA LEU A 33 7.74 5.59 -18.24
C LEU A 33 8.72 5.93 -19.37
N LYS A 34 9.53 6.97 -19.15
CA LYS A 34 10.69 7.29 -19.98
C LYS A 34 11.88 6.44 -19.54
N LEU A 35 12.73 6.08 -20.50
CA LEU A 35 13.88 5.21 -20.26
C LEU A 35 14.86 5.80 -19.23
N GLY A 36 15.05 7.11 -19.23
CA GLY A 36 15.91 7.79 -18.24
C GLY A 36 15.45 7.58 -16.79
N VAL A 37 14.13 7.59 -16.54
CA VAL A 37 13.59 7.33 -15.19
C VAL A 37 13.84 5.88 -14.76
N LEU A 38 13.69 4.94 -15.70
CA LEU A 38 14.00 3.53 -15.45
C LEU A 38 15.49 3.33 -15.16
N ALA A 39 16.37 3.98 -15.93
CA ALA A 39 17.82 3.87 -15.77
C ALA A 39 18.30 4.40 -14.41
N VAL A 40 17.70 5.48 -13.92
CA VAL A 40 17.97 6.01 -12.56
C VAL A 40 17.48 5.06 -11.48
N ASN A 41 16.27 4.51 -11.61
CA ASN A 41 15.77 3.55 -10.62
C ASN A 41 16.61 2.27 -10.55
N ALA A 42 17.10 1.79 -11.69
CA ALA A 42 17.96 0.60 -11.77
C ALA A 42 19.40 0.87 -11.27
N GLY A 43 19.76 2.12 -10.97
CA GLY A 43 21.12 2.49 -10.56
C GLY A 43 22.15 2.42 -11.70
N TYR A 44 21.72 2.28 -12.95
CA TYR A 44 22.63 2.26 -14.10
C TYR A 44 23.08 3.66 -14.51
N MET A 45 22.26 4.66 -14.24
CA MET A 45 22.55 6.06 -14.53
C MET A 45 22.15 6.92 -13.34
N THR A 46 22.85 8.01 -13.13
CA THR A 46 22.42 9.08 -12.23
C THR A 46 21.43 10.01 -12.94
N ALA A 47 20.67 10.80 -12.17
CA ALA A 47 19.81 11.82 -12.76
C ALA A 47 20.61 12.87 -13.56
N GLU A 48 21.85 13.16 -13.18
CA GLU A 48 22.74 14.06 -13.93
C GLU A 48 23.14 13.48 -15.29
N GLU A 49 23.47 12.19 -15.35
CA GLU A 49 23.80 11.50 -16.61
C GLU A 49 22.58 11.43 -17.53
N THR A 50 21.40 11.21 -16.96
CA THR A 50 20.13 11.25 -17.70
C THR A 50 19.86 12.62 -18.31
N GLU A 51 20.12 13.70 -17.57
CA GLU A 51 20.02 15.08 -18.08
C GLU A 51 20.99 15.31 -19.25
N LYS A 52 22.23 14.84 -19.15
CA LYS A 52 23.23 14.95 -20.24
C LYS A 52 22.79 14.24 -21.51
N VAL A 53 22.21 13.04 -21.38
CA VAL A 53 21.66 12.31 -22.53
C VAL A 53 20.45 13.04 -23.13
N ASN A 54 19.55 13.57 -22.31
CA ASN A 54 18.40 14.36 -22.79
C ASN A 54 18.86 15.62 -23.55
N GLU A 55 19.89 16.32 -23.06
CA GLU A 55 20.48 17.48 -23.74
C GLU A 55 21.17 17.09 -25.07
N ALA A 56 21.84 15.94 -25.12
CA ALA A 56 22.38 15.40 -26.36
C ALA A 56 21.26 15.04 -27.35
N GLN A 57 20.16 14.44 -26.87
CA GLN A 57 19.02 14.07 -27.70
C GLN A 57 18.32 15.28 -28.32
N LYS A 58 18.32 16.45 -27.68
CA LYS A 58 17.83 17.70 -28.29
C LYS A 58 18.65 18.15 -29.50
N LYS A 59 19.91 17.72 -29.61
CA LYS A 59 20.86 18.10 -30.67
C LYS A 59 21.06 17.02 -31.73
N HIS A 60 20.70 15.78 -31.41
CA HIS A 60 20.91 14.60 -32.25
C HIS A 60 19.61 13.83 -32.42
N ASP A 61 19.23 13.53 -33.67
CA ASP A 61 18.04 12.73 -33.99
C ASP A 61 18.29 11.22 -33.72
N LYS A 62 18.46 10.87 -32.44
CA LYS A 62 18.72 9.50 -31.97
C LYS A 62 17.85 9.16 -30.77
N ARG A 63 17.63 7.87 -30.54
CA ARG A 63 16.86 7.40 -29.37
C ARG A 63 17.71 7.52 -28.10
N PHE A 64 17.03 7.74 -26.96
CA PHE A 64 17.69 7.93 -25.66
C PHE A 64 18.65 6.78 -25.33
N GLY A 65 18.20 5.52 -25.50
CA GLY A 65 19.01 4.34 -25.18
C GLY A 65 20.26 4.22 -26.06
N GLU A 66 20.16 4.53 -27.35
CA GLU A 66 21.30 4.52 -28.28
C GLU A 66 22.33 5.59 -27.87
N LEU A 67 21.88 6.81 -27.55
CA LEU A 67 22.75 7.88 -27.08
C LEU A 67 23.39 7.55 -25.73
N ALA A 68 22.65 6.93 -24.81
CA ALA A 68 23.18 6.53 -23.52
C ALA A 68 24.31 5.48 -23.66
N ILE A 69 24.19 4.55 -24.63
CA ILE A 69 25.26 3.61 -24.95
C ILE A 69 26.47 4.32 -25.58
N GLU A 70 26.24 5.20 -26.56
CA GLU A 70 27.32 5.97 -27.20
C GLU A 70 28.09 6.86 -26.22
N MET A 71 27.39 7.41 -25.22
CA MET A 71 27.98 8.23 -24.17
C MET A 71 28.62 7.40 -23.04
N GLY A 72 28.53 6.07 -23.10
CA GLY A 72 29.14 5.14 -22.14
C GLY A 72 28.40 5.00 -20.81
N TYR A 73 27.15 5.47 -20.73
CA TYR A 73 26.33 5.37 -19.52
C TYR A 73 25.55 4.06 -19.42
N LEU A 74 25.24 3.44 -20.55
CA LEU A 74 24.59 2.14 -20.62
C LEU A 74 25.39 1.19 -21.51
N ASN A 75 25.20 -0.11 -21.30
CA ASN A 75 25.54 -1.13 -22.28
C ASN A 75 24.25 -1.76 -22.89
N GLU A 76 24.41 -2.61 -23.90
CA GLU A 76 23.28 -3.24 -24.59
C GLU A 76 22.42 -4.12 -23.67
N GLU A 77 23.05 -4.87 -22.76
CA GLU A 77 22.37 -5.75 -21.80
C GLU A 77 21.51 -4.95 -20.81
N GLN A 78 22.06 -3.87 -20.24
CA GLN A 78 21.35 -2.95 -19.38
C GLN A 78 20.17 -2.28 -20.11
N LEU A 79 20.36 -1.91 -21.38
CA LEU A 79 19.28 -1.34 -22.17
C LEU A 79 18.13 -2.35 -22.39
N GLU A 80 18.46 -3.61 -22.67
CA GLU A 80 17.46 -4.69 -22.83
C GLU A 80 16.71 -4.97 -21.52
N GLU A 81 17.41 -4.97 -20.38
CA GLU A 81 16.80 -5.11 -19.06
C GLU A 81 15.82 -3.96 -18.77
N LEU A 82 16.21 -2.71 -19.03
CA LEU A 82 15.32 -1.56 -18.84
C LEU A 82 14.08 -1.64 -19.73
N LEU A 83 14.20 -2.12 -20.97
CA LEU A 83 13.09 -2.27 -21.90
C LEU A 83 12.12 -3.41 -21.53
N SER A 84 12.61 -4.44 -20.85
CA SER A 84 11.81 -5.57 -20.36
C SER A 84 11.30 -5.39 -18.92
N SER A 85 11.73 -4.33 -18.23
CA SER A 85 11.34 -4.04 -16.85
C SER A 85 9.84 -3.84 -16.67
N GLN A 86 9.33 -4.29 -15.51
CA GLN A 86 7.94 -4.07 -15.13
C GLN A 86 7.69 -2.60 -14.77
N LYS A 87 6.47 -2.14 -15.05
CA LYS A 87 6.03 -0.80 -14.66
C LYS A 87 5.72 -0.78 -13.17
N LEU A 88 6.59 -0.14 -12.40
CA LEU A 88 6.40 0.05 -10.96
C LEU A 88 5.65 1.36 -10.70
N GLY A 89 4.64 1.34 -9.82
CA GLY A 89 3.74 2.48 -9.63
C GLY A 89 4.41 3.76 -9.16
N HIS A 90 5.42 3.66 -8.29
CA HIS A 90 6.18 4.82 -7.80
C HIS A 90 7.04 5.48 -8.90
N LEU A 91 7.44 4.72 -9.93
CA LEU A 91 8.12 5.28 -11.11
C LEU A 91 7.15 6.02 -12.01
N LEU A 92 5.90 5.56 -12.09
CA LEU A 92 4.86 6.30 -12.82
C LEU A 92 4.55 7.61 -12.09
N LEU A 93 4.46 7.59 -10.75
CA LEU A 93 4.35 8.80 -9.96
C LEU A 93 5.55 9.73 -10.20
N SER A 94 6.78 9.21 -10.16
CA SER A 94 8.00 9.95 -10.51
C SER A 94 7.86 10.66 -11.86
N GLN A 95 7.47 9.90 -12.89
CA GLN A 95 7.32 10.39 -14.25
C GLN A 95 6.29 11.53 -14.32
N VAL A 96 5.14 11.38 -13.67
CA VAL A 96 4.11 12.45 -13.60
C VAL A 96 4.66 13.71 -12.94
N LEU A 97 5.33 13.57 -11.80
CA LEU A 97 5.86 14.70 -11.04
C LEU A 97 6.95 15.45 -11.82
N VAL A 98 7.82 14.71 -12.52
CA VAL A 98 8.87 15.26 -13.38
C VAL A 98 8.27 15.95 -14.61
N ASP A 99 7.32 15.32 -15.29
CA ASP A 99 6.70 15.90 -16.49
C ASP A 99 5.91 17.17 -16.19
N LYS A 100 5.34 17.28 -14.99
CA LYS A 100 4.67 18.50 -14.50
C LYS A 100 5.63 19.58 -13.99
N GLY A 101 6.93 19.29 -13.91
CA GLY A 101 7.92 20.20 -13.30
C GLY A 101 7.69 20.46 -11.82
N ILE A 102 6.97 19.56 -11.13
CA ILE A 102 6.76 19.65 -9.68
C ILE A 102 8.04 19.26 -8.95
N MET A 103 8.78 18.30 -9.51
CA MET A 103 9.99 17.74 -8.92
C MET A 103 10.96 17.37 -10.05
N THR A 104 12.25 17.56 -9.85
CA THR A 104 13.28 17.09 -10.78
C THR A 104 13.61 15.62 -10.55
N LEU A 105 14.20 14.96 -11.55
CA LEU A 105 14.64 13.57 -11.39
C LEU A 105 15.72 13.43 -10.31
N GLN A 106 16.57 14.46 -10.14
CA GLN A 106 17.59 14.55 -9.09
C GLN A 106 16.95 14.63 -7.69
N GLU A 107 15.93 15.47 -7.52
CA GLU A 107 15.19 15.53 -6.26
C GLU A 107 14.50 14.20 -5.97
N PHE A 108 13.95 13.54 -6.99
CA PHE A 108 13.28 12.24 -6.84
C PHE A 108 14.25 11.16 -6.39
N GLU A 109 15.40 11.04 -7.07
CA GLU A 109 16.49 10.13 -6.69
C GLU A 109 16.94 10.39 -5.24
N LYS A 110 17.11 11.66 -4.87
CA LYS A 110 17.41 12.06 -3.50
C LYS A 110 16.33 11.59 -2.52
N ALA A 111 15.05 11.84 -2.79
CA ALA A 111 13.96 11.48 -1.89
C ALA A 111 13.83 9.96 -1.68
N ILE A 112 14.13 9.15 -2.70
CA ILE A 112 14.21 7.68 -2.58
C ILE A 112 15.32 7.28 -1.60
N ASN A 113 16.51 7.88 -1.73
CA ASN A 113 17.64 7.60 -0.84
C ASN A 113 17.35 8.05 0.60
N GLU A 114 16.65 9.17 0.78
CA GLU A 114 16.18 9.61 2.10
C GLU A 114 15.14 8.66 2.68
N TYR A 115 14.19 8.17 1.88
CA TYR A 115 13.19 7.19 2.32
C TYR A 115 13.84 5.89 2.81
N LYS A 116 14.78 5.34 2.03
CA LYS A 116 15.54 4.14 2.44
C LYS A 116 16.25 4.35 3.76
N ARG A 117 16.95 5.49 3.92
CA ARG A 117 17.69 5.80 5.14
C ARG A 117 16.77 6.01 6.34
N ASP A 118 15.72 6.81 6.20
CA ASP A 118 14.81 7.18 7.29
C ASP A 118 14.06 5.96 7.86
N TYR A 119 13.74 4.99 6.99
CA TYR A 119 13.07 3.73 7.37
C TYR A 119 14.02 2.53 7.50
N SER A 120 15.34 2.75 7.39
CA SER A 120 16.37 1.70 7.47
C SER A 120 16.11 0.51 6.54
N ILE A 121 15.77 0.80 5.28
CA ILE A 121 15.44 -0.18 4.24
C ILE A 121 16.71 -0.49 3.43
N SER A 122 17.08 -1.76 3.30
CA SER A 122 18.19 -2.19 2.43
C SER A 122 17.79 -2.14 0.94
N ASP A 123 18.75 -2.28 0.03
CA ASP A 123 18.44 -2.31 -1.41
C ASP A 123 17.57 -3.53 -1.78
N GLU A 124 17.83 -4.69 -1.15
CA GLU A 124 17.04 -5.91 -1.35
C GLU A 124 15.61 -5.77 -0.81
N GLU A 125 15.43 -5.21 0.39
CA GLU A 125 14.11 -4.91 0.96
C GLU A 125 13.35 -3.92 0.07
N PHE A 126 14.07 -2.92 -0.45
CA PHE A 126 13.47 -1.92 -1.32
C PHE A 126 12.99 -2.53 -2.64
N GLU A 127 13.76 -3.39 -3.28
CA GLU A 127 13.33 -4.12 -4.48
C GLU A 127 12.08 -4.98 -4.24
N ALA A 128 11.95 -5.59 -3.07
CA ALA A 128 10.76 -6.36 -2.71
C ALA A 128 9.53 -5.46 -2.50
N ILE A 129 9.70 -4.35 -1.77
CA ILE A 129 8.65 -3.33 -1.56
C ILE A 129 8.21 -2.71 -2.90
N GLN A 130 9.16 -2.47 -3.80
CA GLN A 130 8.91 -1.93 -5.14
C GLN A 130 7.99 -2.84 -5.97
N LYS A 131 8.14 -4.16 -5.82
CA LYS A 131 7.28 -5.18 -6.44
C LYS A 131 5.90 -5.29 -5.77
N ASP A 132 5.54 -4.31 -4.93
CA ASP A 132 4.31 -4.27 -4.14
C ASP A 132 4.14 -5.56 -3.29
N ASP A 133 5.24 -6.11 -2.76
CA ASP A 133 5.13 -7.18 -1.77
C ASP A 133 4.58 -6.63 -0.45
N ILE A 134 3.25 -6.69 -0.34
CA ILE A 134 2.50 -6.25 0.83
C ILE A 134 3.01 -6.93 2.10
N ASN A 135 3.55 -8.15 2.02
CA ASN A 135 4.08 -8.82 3.21
C ASN A 135 5.31 -8.08 3.76
N GLU A 136 6.25 -7.68 2.89
CA GLU A 136 7.44 -6.93 3.30
C GLU A 136 7.07 -5.54 3.84
N ILE A 137 6.10 -4.88 3.20
CA ILE A 137 5.55 -3.60 3.69
C ILE A 137 4.99 -3.78 5.12
N VAL A 138 4.12 -4.76 5.33
CA VAL A 138 3.55 -5.00 6.67
C VAL A 138 4.65 -5.36 7.66
N ASN A 139 5.60 -6.22 7.29
CA ASN A 139 6.69 -6.62 8.17
C ASN A 139 7.54 -5.45 8.65
N LYS A 140 7.82 -4.48 7.77
CA LYS A 140 8.67 -3.32 8.05
C LYS A 140 7.92 -2.19 8.77
N PHE A 141 6.71 -1.88 8.32
CA PHE A 141 5.98 -0.67 8.75
C PHE A 141 4.94 -0.93 9.84
N THR A 142 4.71 -2.19 10.23
CA THR A 142 3.82 -2.53 11.35
C THR A 142 4.57 -3.20 12.49
N LYS A 143 4.18 -2.87 13.72
CA LYS A 143 4.71 -3.44 14.95
C LYS A 143 3.58 -3.67 15.96
N PHE A 144 3.47 -4.88 16.48
CA PHE A 144 2.42 -5.26 17.45
C PHE A 144 3.02 -5.37 18.85
N GLU A 145 3.19 -4.23 19.52
CA GLU A 145 3.93 -4.17 20.78
C GLU A 145 3.32 -5.05 21.88
N GLY A 146 4.11 -6.00 22.37
CA GLY A 146 3.70 -6.94 23.42
C GLY A 146 2.79 -8.07 22.94
N SER A 147 2.65 -8.27 21.63
CA SER A 147 1.96 -9.43 21.07
C SER A 147 2.79 -10.70 21.24
N LYS A 148 2.11 -11.82 21.52
CA LYS A 148 2.73 -13.16 21.52
C LYS A 148 2.70 -13.80 20.14
N ASN A 149 1.85 -13.32 19.25
CA ASN A 149 1.59 -13.88 17.92
C ASN A 149 1.88 -12.86 16.81
N GLU A 150 2.88 -11.99 16.99
CA GLU A 150 3.15 -10.86 16.07
C GLU A 150 3.26 -11.29 14.61
N THR A 151 3.96 -12.41 14.33
CA THR A 151 4.07 -12.94 12.95
C THR A 151 2.69 -13.26 12.35
N ILE A 152 1.80 -13.87 13.13
CA ILE A 152 0.46 -14.26 12.69
C ILE A 152 -0.42 -13.02 12.50
N LEU A 153 -0.28 -12.02 13.36
CA LEU A 153 -0.96 -10.73 13.18
C LEU A 153 -0.47 -10.00 11.92
N LYS A 154 0.82 -10.05 11.62
CA LYS A 154 1.38 -9.50 10.37
C LYS A 154 0.85 -10.23 9.15
N ASP A 155 0.80 -11.56 9.17
CA ASP A 155 0.20 -12.36 8.09
C ASP A 155 -1.29 -12.03 7.89
N TYR A 156 -2.04 -11.88 8.98
CA TYR A 156 -3.44 -11.46 8.96
C TYR A 156 -3.61 -10.09 8.29
N ILE A 157 -2.83 -9.09 8.72
CA ILE A 157 -2.89 -7.73 8.18
C ILE A 157 -2.43 -7.67 6.73
N ALA A 158 -1.41 -8.42 6.35
CA ALA A 158 -0.97 -8.49 4.96
C ALA A 158 -2.05 -9.09 4.05
N LEU A 159 -2.76 -10.14 4.51
CA LEU A 159 -3.91 -10.67 3.81
C LEU A 159 -5.08 -9.68 3.77
N PHE A 160 -5.35 -8.97 4.87
CA PHE A 160 -6.41 -7.97 4.94
C PHE A 160 -6.17 -6.84 3.95
N ALA A 161 -4.94 -6.30 3.93
CA ALA A 161 -4.48 -5.31 2.96
C ALA A 161 -4.66 -5.77 1.51
N LYS A 162 -4.27 -7.02 1.19
CA LYS A 162 -4.47 -7.62 -0.14
C LYS A 162 -5.95 -7.68 -0.53
N ASN A 163 -6.82 -8.13 0.38
CA ASN A 163 -8.25 -8.23 0.14
C ASN A 163 -8.91 -6.86 0.01
N LEU A 164 -8.49 -5.88 0.82
CA LEU A 164 -8.95 -4.50 0.75
C LEU A 164 -8.63 -3.88 -0.61
N ILE A 165 -7.39 -4.05 -1.09
CA ILE A 165 -6.98 -3.61 -2.45
C ILE A 165 -7.78 -4.30 -3.54
N ARG A 166 -8.02 -5.61 -3.38
CA ARG A 166 -8.67 -6.44 -4.39
C ARG A 166 -10.16 -6.15 -4.53
N PHE A 167 -10.87 -5.98 -3.42
CA PHE A 167 -12.34 -5.97 -3.40
C PHE A 167 -12.94 -4.59 -3.09
N ILE A 168 -12.18 -3.66 -2.49
CA ILE A 168 -12.74 -2.41 -1.97
C ILE A 168 -12.08 -1.20 -2.62
N ASP A 169 -10.76 -1.07 -2.47
CA ASP A 169 -10.05 0.11 -2.88
C ASP A 169 -8.57 -0.13 -3.19
N ARG A 170 -8.20 0.08 -4.46
CA ARG A 170 -6.82 -0.05 -4.94
C ARG A 170 -5.86 0.96 -4.30
N GLU A 171 -6.38 2.01 -3.69
CA GLU A 171 -5.62 3.07 -3.04
C GLU A 171 -5.45 2.86 -1.53
N ALA A 172 -5.87 1.71 -0.97
CA ALA A 172 -5.76 1.43 0.45
C ALA A 172 -4.30 1.42 0.96
N VAL A 173 -4.07 2.04 2.12
CA VAL A 173 -2.74 2.16 2.77
C VAL A 173 -2.88 2.01 4.28
N ILE A 174 -2.00 1.24 4.91
CA ILE A 174 -1.91 1.19 6.39
C ILE A 174 -1.21 2.45 6.87
N THR A 175 -1.84 3.21 7.77
CA THR A 175 -1.30 4.48 8.26
C THR A 175 -0.75 4.40 9.67
N GLU A 176 -1.36 3.58 10.53
CA GLU A 176 -1.00 3.52 11.95
C GLU A 176 -1.31 2.14 12.53
N VAL A 177 -0.48 1.71 13.48
CA VAL A 177 -0.72 0.54 14.32
C VAL A 177 -0.55 0.98 15.77
N THR A 178 -1.61 0.89 16.56
CA THR A 178 -1.61 1.30 17.98
C THR A 178 -2.21 0.21 18.85
N LYS A 179 -1.68 0.09 20.08
CA LYS A 179 -2.31 -0.73 21.12
C LYS A 179 -3.14 0.16 22.02
N LEU A 180 -4.40 -0.22 22.21
CA LEU A 180 -5.38 0.54 22.99
C LEU A 180 -5.86 -0.29 24.17
N GLU A 181 -5.83 0.30 25.37
CA GLU A 181 -6.27 -0.34 26.60
C GLU A 181 -7.80 -0.35 26.72
N ASP A 182 -8.47 0.72 26.29
CA ASP A 182 -9.92 0.87 26.24
C ASP A 182 -10.27 1.65 24.95
N TYR A 183 -11.25 1.17 24.21
CA TYR A 183 -11.72 1.80 22.98
C TYR A 183 -13.22 1.55 22.77
N GLU A 184 -13.95 2.60 22.38
CA GLU A 184 -15.37 2.51 22.03
C GLU A 184 -15.51 2.57 20.51
N CYS A 185 -15.71 1.41 19.91
CA CYS A 185 -15.89 1.26 18.47
C CYS A 185 -17.23 1.87 18.03
N GLN A 186 -17.23 2.47 16.86
CA GLN A 186 -18.45 2.90 16.17
C GLN A 186 -18.61 2.12 14.86
N PHE A 187 -19.80 1.61 14.58
CA PHE A 187 -20.11 0.81 13.37
C PHE A 187 -19.08 -0.28 13.09
N ALA A 188 -19.09 -1.30 13.94
CA ALA A 188 -18.14 -2.40 13.90
C ALA A 188 -18.78 -3.70 13.41
N ALA A 189 -18.25 -4.29 12.35
CA ALA A 189 -18.48 -5.70 12.03
C ALA A 189 -17.47 -6.54 12.80
N LEU A 190 -17.92 -7.56 13.52
CA LEU A 190 -17.14 -8.42 14.41
C LEU A 190 -17.22 -9.87 13.95
N GLN A 191 -16.11 -10.59 14.06
CA GLN A 191 -16.11 -12.04 14.03
C GLN A 191 -14.98 -12.60 14.90
N ASP A 192 -15.30 -13.63 15.70
CA ASP A 192 -14.31 -14.35 16.50
C ASP A 192 -13.67 -15.48 15.69
N ILE A 193 -12.38 -15.68 15.92
CA ILE A 193 -11.59 -16.84 15.52
C ILE A 193 -11.17 -17.58 16.81
N LYS A 194 -11.39 -18.88 16.86
CA LYS A 194 -11.15 -19.74 18.03
C LYS A 194 -10.40 -21.00 17.62
N GLY A 195 -9.51 -21.48 18.49
CA GLY A 195 -8.73 -22.69 18.28
C GLY A 195 -7.46 -22.66 19.13
N GLU A 196 -6.34 -23.08 18.54
CA GLU A 196 -5.01 -22.95 19.16
C GLU A 196 -4.63 -21.49 19.43
N ILE A 197 -5.17 -20.57 18.63
CA ILE A 197 -5.10 -19.13 18.83
C ILE A 197 -6.52 -18.59 18.87
N SER A 198 -6.75 -17.60 19.71
CA SER A 198 -8.03 -16.90 19.81
C SER A 198 -7.85 -15.44 19.41
N LEU A 199 -8.63 -14.99 18.42
CA LEU A 199 -8.65 -13.60 17.97
C LEU A 199 -10.09 -13.12 17.91
N ALA A 200 -10.37 -11.92 18.41
CA ALA A 200 -11.59 -11.19 18.06
C ALA A 200 -11.22 -10.10 17.06
N THR A 201 -11.84 -10.11 15.88
CA THR A 201 -11.49 -9.25 14.75
C THR A 201 -12.66 -8.34 14.40
N TYR A 202 -12.36 -7.07 14.13
CA TYR A 202 -13.36 -6.04 13.88
C TYR A 202 -13.00 -5.20 12.67
N ILE A 203 -13.96 -4.88 11.81
CA ILE A 203 -13.86 -3.76 10.87
C ILE A 203 -14.68 -2.61 11.43
N GLU A 204 -14.05 -1.47 11.70
CA GLU A 204 -14.62 -0.32 12.38
C GLU A 204 -14.36 0.96 11.58
N THR A 205 -15.37 1.83 11.46
CA THR A 205 -15.27 3.08 10.70
C THR A 205 -16.46 4.02 10.98
N ASP A 206 -16.43 5.25 10.46
CA ASP A 206 -17.58 6.15 10.51
C ASP A 206 -18.72 5.69 9.58
N GLU A 207 -19.93 6.24 9.77
CA GLU A 207 -21.13 5.83 9.02
C GLU A 207 -20.98 5.97 7.50
N ASP A 208 -20.43 7.10 7.03
CA ASP A 208 -20.29 7.38 5.60
C ASP A 208 -19.31 6.39 4.95
N SER A 209 -18.18 6.16 5.60
CA SER A 209 -17.16 5.20 5.18
C SER A 209 -17.69 3.77 5.23
N PHE A 210 -18.50 3.41 6.23
CA PHE A 210 -19.15 2.09 6.35
C PHE A 210 -20.06 1.81 5.15
N ILE A 211 -20.94 2.75 4.81
CA ILE A 211 -21.88 2.63 3.68
C ILE A 211 -21.12 2.53 2.35
N LYS A 212 -20.07 3.33 2.15
CA LYS A 212 -19.26 3.28 0.92
C LYS A 212 -18.46 1.98 0.80
N PHE A 213 -17.93 1.47 1.91
CA PHE A 213 -17.28 0.17 1.95
C PHE A 213 -18.26 -0.93 1.53
N ALA A 214 -19.44 -0.95 2.17
CA ALA A 214 -20.49 -1.92 1.86
C ALA A 214 -20.91 -1.85 0.39
N SER A 215 -21.13 -0.64 -0.13
CA SER A 215 -21.49 -0.40 -1.54
C SER A 215 -20.47 -0.98 -2.51
N LYS A 216 -19.19 -0.76 -2.23
CA LYS A 216 -18.09 -1.28 -3.06
C LYS A 216 -18.00 -2.79 -3.04
N TYR A 217 -18.17 -3.42 -1.87
CA TYR A 217 -18.13 -4.87 -1.76
C TYR A 217 -19.36 -5.55 -2.37
N ALA A 218 -20.54 -4.96 -2.19
CA ALA A 218 -21.78 -5.45 -2.76
C ALA A 218 -21.90 -5.20 -4.28
N GLU A 219 -21.07 -4.30 -4.82
CA GLU A 219 -21.23 -3.74 -6.18
C GLU A 219 -22.61 -3.08 -6.39
N GLU A 220 -23.15 -2.47 -5.34
CA GLU A 220 -24.46 -1.81 -5.32
C GLU A 220 -24.36 -0.40 -4.71
N ASP A 221 -25.17 0.55 -5.19
CA ASP A 221 -25.21 1.91 -4.65
C ASP A 221 -26.04 1.97 -3.35
N LEU A 222 -25.41 1.67 -2.21
CA LEU A 222 -26.04 1.80 -0.89
C LEU A 222 -25.95 3.26 -0.43
N THR A 223 -27.06 3.79 0.09
CA THR A 223 -27.17 5.20 0.49
C THR A 223 -27.52 5.39 1.97
N SER A 224 -27.68 4.29 2.71
CA SER A 224 -28.08 4.32 4.11
C SER A 224 -27.53 3.11 4.85
N LEU A 225 -27.24 3.27 6.14
CA LEU A 225 -26.90 2.18 7.02
C LEU A 225 -28.14 1.30 7.30
N ASN A 226 -28.28 0.23 6.54
CA ASN A 226 -29.36 -0.74 6.64
C ASN A 226 -28.80 -2.17 6.78
N GLU A 227 -29.68 -3.17 6.95
CA GLU A 227 -29.29 -4.58 7.11
C GLU A 227 -28.40 -5.09 5.96
N MET A 228 -28.61 -4.57 4.75
CA MET A 228 -27.78 -4.93 3.59
C MET A 228 -26.36 -4.37 3.74
N ALA A 229 -26.20 -3.11 4.15
CA ALA A 229 -24.89 -2.53 4.41
C ALA A 229 -24.14 -3.27 5.53
N GLU A 230 -24.84 -3.56 6.62
CA GLU A 230 -24.30 -4.35 7.74
C GLU A 230 -23.88 -5.75 7.29
N ALA A 231 -24.72 -6.45 6.53
CA ALA A 231 -24.41 -7.76 5.98
C ALA A 231 -23.21 -7.73 5.03
N SER A 232 -23.10 -6.72 4.16
CA SER A 232 -21.99 -6.60 3.21
C SER A 232 -20.63 -6.47 3.90
N VAL A 233 -20.51 -5.60 4.92
CA VAL A 233 -19.24 -5.48 5.67
C VAL A 233 -18.95 -6.76 6.45
N GLY A 234 -19.96 -7.37 7.06
CA GLY A 234 -19.85 -8.65 7.74
C GLY A 234 -19.39 -9.79 6.82
N GLU A 235 -19.91 -9.87 5.60
CA GLU A 235 -19.53 -10.87 4.60
C GLU A 235 -18.10 -10.67 4.08
N PHE A 236 -17.62 -9.42 3.97
CA PHE A 236 -16.22 -9.18 3.67
C PHE A 236 -15.31 -9.70 4.80
N LEU A 237 -15.66 -9.43 6.07
CA LEU A 237 -14.91 -9.93 7.22
C LEU A 237 -14.92 -11.46 7.26
N ASN A 238 -16.07 -12.09 7.00
CA ASN A 238 -16.22 -13.53 6.91
C ASN A 238 -15.36 -14.15 5.79
N LEU A 239 -15.35 -13.54 4.60
CA LEU A 239 -14.47 -13.96 3.50
C LEU A 239 -13.00 -13.87 3.89
N HIS A 240 -12.59 -12.74 4.47
CA HIS A 240 -11.21 -12.52 4.87
C HIS A 240 -10.76 -13.53 5.92
N ASN A 241 -11.54 -13.71 6.99
CA ASN A 241 -11.25 -14.67 8.06
C ASN A 241 -11.27 -16.10 7.53
N GLY A 242 -12.17 -16.45 6.62
CA GLY A 242 -12.18 -17.76 5.96
C GLY A 242 -10.88 -18.06 5.21
N ILE A 243 -10.35 -17.10 4.45
CA ILE A 243 -9.07 -17.26 3.74
C ILE A 243 -7.91 -17.36 4.74
N PHE A 244 -7.92 -16.56 5.80
CA PHE A 244 -6.91 -16.61 6.84
C PHE A 244 -6.86 -17.99 7.52
N LEU A 245 -8.01 -18.55 7.89
CA LEU A 245 -8.13 -19.90 8.45
C LEU A 245 -7.52 -20.97 7.55
N VAL A 246 -7.80 -20.92 6.24
CA VAL A 246 -7.21 -21.85 5.25
C VAL A 246 -5.68 -21.71 5.21
N ASN A 247 -5.16 -20.48 5.18
CA ASN A 247 -3.72 -20.23 5.13
C ASN A 247 -2.99 -20.76 6.36
N ILE A 248 -3.56 -20.53 7.55
CA ILE A 248 -2.98 -20.95 8.82
C ILE A 248 -3.12 -22.47 9.03
N SER A 249 -4.20 -23.08 8.54
CA SER A 249 -4.36 -24.55 8.52
C SER A 249 -3.27 -25.23 7.66
N ASN A 250 -2.87 -24.63 6.55
CA ASN A 250 -1.74 -25.14 5.75
C ASN A 250 -0.39 -25.07 6.49
N GLN A 251 -0.29 -24.28 7.56
CA GLN A 251 0.86 -24.22 8.46
C GLN A 251 0.72 -25.19 9.67
N GLY A 252 -0.37 -25.96 9.74
CA GLY A 252 -0.61 -26.96 10.77
C GLY A 252 -1.38 -26.47 11.99
N ILE A 253 -1.95 -25.26 11.96
CA ILE A 253 -2.73 -24.69 13.06
C ILE A 253 -4.23 -24.76 12.73
N GLU A 254 -5.01 -25.45 13.54
CA GLU A 254 -6.45 -25.60 13.30
C GLU A 254 -7.28 -24.51 14.02
N LEU A 255 -7.99 -23.71 13.22
CA LEU A 255 -8.83 -22.60 13.68
C LEU A 255 -10.26 -22.73 13.13
N LYS A 256 -11.21 -22.13 13.85
CA LYS A 256 -12.63 -22.01 13.46
C LYS A 256 -13.09 -20.58 13.69
N MET A 257 -14.13 -20.15 12.99
CA MET A 257 -14.73 -18.83 13.16
C MET A 257 -16.19 -18.93 13.58
N THR A 258 -16.66 -17.92 14.31
CA THR A 258 -18.07 -17.75 14.65
C THR A 258 -18.83 -17.08 13.50
N PRO A 259 -20.17 -17.04 13.54
CA PRO A 259 -20.91 -16.10 12.71
C PRO A 259 -20.46 -14.66 12.96
N GLN A 260 -20.56 -13.84 11.92
CA GLN A 260 -20.31 -12.40 12.01
C GLN A 260 -21.48 -11.67 12.68
N GLU A 261 -21.16 -10.58 13.37
CA GLU A 261 -22.11 -9.72 14.06
C GLU A 261 -21.79 -8.26 13.73
N VAL A 262 -22.78 -7.37 13.78
CA VAL A 262 -22.56 -5.93 13.55
C VAL A 262 -23.12 -5.12 14.71
N TYR A 263 -22.31 -4.18 15.17
CA TYR A 263 -22.60 -3.33 16.32
C TYR A 263 -22.48 -1.87 15.93
N ARG A 264 -23.47 -1.05 16.29
CA ARG A 264 -23.35 0.41 16.16
C ARG A 264 -22.34 0.98 17.14
N THR A 265 -22.32 0.45 18.37
CA THR A 265 -21.36 0.83 19.40
C THR A 265 -20.99 -0.39 20.22
N ILE A 266 -19.71 -0.62 20.45
CA ILE A 266 -19.21 -1.68 21.32
C ILE A 266 -17.92 -1.23 22.01
N LYS A 267 -17.80 -1.53 23.30
CA LYS A 267 -16.57 -1.27 24.05
C LYS A 267 -15.67 -2.48 24.01
N VAL A 268 -14.40 -2.24 23.73
CA VAL A 268 -13.35 -3.24 23.66
C VAL A 268 -12.16 -2.77 24.47
N ASP A 269 -11.38 -3.72 24.96
CA ASP A 269 -10.16 -3.47 25.73
C ASP A 269 -9.01 -4.30 25.17
N ASN A 270 -7.79 -3.85 25.46
CA ASN A 270 -6.53 -4.54 25.09
C ASN A 270 -6.47 -4.94 23.61
N ILE A 271 -6.73 -3.99 22.71
CA ILE A 271 -6.91 -4.24 21.29
C ILE A 271 -5.82 -3.56 20.47
N TYR A 272 -5.36 -4.21 19.41
CA TYR A 272 -4.56 -3.55 18.39
C TYR A 272 -5.49 -2.91 17.37
N LYS A 273 -5.28 -1.62 17.11
CA LYS A 273 -5.95 -0.87 16.06
C LYS A 273 -4.99 -0.65 14.91
N VAL A 274 -5.32 -1.18 13.74
CA VAL A 274 -4.59 -0.95 12.49
C VAL A 274 -5.44 -0.08 11.58
N SER A 275 -5.01 1.15 11.39
CA SER A 275 -5.74 2.17 10.62
C SER A 275 -5.36 2.11 9.15
N PHE A 276 -6.35 2.24 8.27
CA PHE A 276 -6.19 2.32 6.83
C PHE A 276 -6.82 3.60 6.29
N ASP A 277 -6.07 4.32 5.46
CA ASP A 277 -6.64 5.39 4.64
C ASP A 277 -7.12 4.78 3.31
N LEU A 278 -8.34 5.12 2.91
CA LEU A 278 -8.99 4.77 1.64
C LEU A 278 -9.29 6.06 0.86
N SER A 279 -9.57 5.92 -0.44
CA SER A 279 -9.99 7.03 -1.32
C SER A 279 -11.28 7.73 -0.87
N PHE A 280 -12.05 7.10 0.02
CA PHE A 280 -13.37 7.56 0.44
C PHE A 280 -13.54 7.76 1.96
N GLY A 281 -12.50 7.54 2.75
CA GLY A 281 -12.55 7.64 4.21
C GLY A 281 -11.46 6.83 4.91
N LYS A 282 -11.60 6.65 6.23
CA LYS A 282 -10.67 5.83 7.03
C LYS A 282 -11.38 4.63 7.59
N ILE A 283 -10.75 3.47 7.55
CA ILE A 283 -11.25 2.27 8.22
C ILE A 283 -10.20 1.72 9.17
N ASN A 284 -10.64 0.96 10.15
CA ASN A 284 -9.75 0.33 11.12
C ASN A 284 -10.07 -1.16 11.16
N ILE A 285 -9.02 -1.99 11.08
CA ILE A 285 -9.13 -3.37 11.53
C ILE A 285 -8.63 -3.42 12.97
N LEU A 286 -9.49 -3.89 13.87
CA LEU A 286 -9.16 -4.06 15.27
C LEU A 286 -8.96 -5.55 15.56
N ILE A 287 -7.91 -5.90 16.30
CA ILE A 287 -7.60 -7.30 16.63
C ILE A 287 -7.30 -7.41 18.12
N LYS A 288 -8.12 -8.19 18.82
CA LYS A 288 -7.88 -8.56 20.22
C LYS A 288 -7.35 -9.98 20.28
N GLU A 289 -6.19 -10.16 20.90
CA GLU A 289 -5.66 -11.48 21.23
C GLU A 289 -6.35 -12.03 22.49
N GLY A 290 -6.77 -13.29 22.45
CA GLY A 290 -7.32 -14.01 23.61
C GLY A 290 -6.30 -14.75 24.46
#